data_AF-G8ZVM3-F1
#
_entry.id   AF-G8ZVM3-F1
#
_cell.length_a   1.000
_cell.length_b   1.000
_cell.length_c   1.000
_cell.angle_alpha   90.00
_cell.angle_beta   90.00
_cell.angle_gamma   90.00
#
_symmetry.space_group_name_H-M   'P 1'
#
loop_
_entity.id
_entity.type
_entity.pdbx_description
1 polymer ?
#
loop_
_entity_poly.entity_id
_entity_poly.type
_entity_poly.pdbx_seq_one_letter_code
_entity_poly.pdbx_strand_id
1 'polypeptide(L)' 'MPKEVNTEPLVEGKPKPCCVCLPEKDERDQCILFNGQDSDKCKVFIQEYRKCMESHGFKI' A
#
# COMPACT_ATOMS: atom_id res chain seq x y z
N MET A 1 -20.24 1.91 -8.89
CA MET A 1 -19.46 2.11 -10.13
C MET A 1 -18.45 3.22 -9.87
N PRO A 2 -17.24 3.24 -10.45
CA PRO A 2 -16.30 2.12 -10.69
C PRO A 2 -14.83 2.49 -10.28
N LYS A 3 -13.86 1.56 -10.48
CA LYS A 3 -12.39 1.77 -10.71
C LYS A 3 -11.50 1.80 -9.43
N GLU A 4 -10.42 1.02 -9.24
CA GLU A 4 -9.57 0.22 -10.15
C GLU A 4 -8.97 -1.02 -9.44
N VAL A 5 -9.28 -2.20 -9.97
CA VAL A 5 -8.46 -3.41 -9.81
C VAL A 5 -7.24 -3.20 -10.69
N ASN A 6 -6.07 -2.99 -10.08
CA ASN A 6 -4.81 -2.99 -10.83
C ASN A 6 -4.46 -4.45 -11.18
N THR A 7 -4.93 -4.83 -12.36
CA THR A 7 -4.56 -6.03 -13.10
C THR A 7 -3.18 -5.83 -13.73
N GLU A 8 -2.15 -6.34 -13.07
CA GLU A 8 -0.88 -6.71 -13.72
C GLU A 8 -0.63 -8.22 -13.50
N PRO A 9 0.01 -8.90 -14.47
CA PRO A 9 -0.18 -10.32 -14.72
C PRO A 9 0.38 -11.17 -13.58
N LEU A 10 -0.38 -12.23 -13.31
CA LEU A 10 -0.14 -13.26 -12.32
C LEU A 10 1.14 -14.02 -12.68
N VAL A 11 2.31 -13.55 -12.20
CA VAL A 11 3.52 -14.38 -12.20
C VAL A 11 3.38 -15.33 -11.01
N GLU A 12 2.94 -16.55 -11.30
CA GLU A 12 2.74 -17.66 -10.36
C GLU A 12 3.94 -17.78 -9.39
N GLY A 13 3.72 -17.45 -8.12
CA GLY A 13 4.62 -17.84 -7.02
C GLY A 13 5.08 -16.77 -6.03
N LYS A 14 4.86 -15.46 -6.27
CA LYS A 14 5.19 -14.40 -5.29
C LYS A 14 3.93 -13.66 -4.83
N PRO A 15 3.59 -13.68 -3.52
CA PRO A 15 2.43 -12.96 -3.02
C PRO A 15 2.59 -11.46 -3.31
N LYS A 16 1.52 -10.83 -3.79
CA LYS A 16 1.53 -9.40 -4.10
C LYS A 16 1.80 -8.60 -2.81
N PRO A 17 2.52 -7.46 -2.90
CA PRO A 17 2.72 -6.50 -1.80
C PRO A 17 1.48 -6.21 -0.95
N CYS A 18 0.31 -6.20 -1.61
CA CYS A 18 -0.96 -5.90 -1.01
C CYS A 18 -1.51 -7.00 -0.09
N CYS A 19 -0.90 -8.20 -0.04
CA CYS A 19 -1.38 -9.31 0.80
C CYS A 19 -0.74 -9.37 2.19
N VAL A 20 0.36 -8.64 2.42
CA VAL A 20 1.13 -8.75 3.67
C VAL A 20 0.93 -7.53 4.57
N CYS A 21 0.78 -6.35 3.99
CA CYS A 21 0.59 -5.08 4.70
C CYS A 21 -0.75 -4.44 4.35
N LEU A 22 -1.84 -5.24 4.40
CA LEU A 22 -3.20 -4.74 4.17
C LEU A 22 -3.59 -3.59 5.11
N PRO A 23 -3.40 -3.70 6.45
CA PRO A 23 -3.87 -2.66 7.35
C PRO A 23 -3.12 -1.35 7.13
N GLU A 24 -1.80 -1.39 6.94
CA GLU A 24 -1.00 -0.19 6.68
C GLU A 24 -1.35 0.45 5.34
N LYS A 25 -1.67 -0.36 4.32
CA LYS A 25 -2.14 0.15 3.02
C LYS A 25 -3.50 0.83 3.14
N ASP A 26 -4.43 0.23 3.88
CA ASP A 26 -5.76 0.78 4.10
C ASP A 26 -5.67 2.12 4.85
N GLU A 27 -4.88 2.18 5.92
CA GLU A 27 -4.68 3.40 6.72
C GLU A 27 -4.04 4.52 5.89
N ARG A 28 -3.07 4.18 5.03
CA ARG A 28 -2.48 5.11 4.06
C ARG A 28 -3.52 5.62 3.06
N ASP A 29 -4.29 4.72 2.46
CA ASP A 29 -5.31 5.08 1.47
C ASP A 29 -6.42 5.92 2.08
N GLN A 30 -6.87 5.59 3.30
CA GLN A 30 -7.79 6.42 4.07
C GLN A 30 -7.18 7.79 4.34
N CYS A 31 -5.92 7.87 4.78
CA CYS A 31 -5.27 9.15 5.03
C CYS A 31 -5.23 10.02 3.76
N ILE A 32 -4.85 9.45 2.61
CA ILE A 32 -4.79 10.14 1.32
C ILE A 32 -6.20 10.58 0.89
N LEU A 33 -7.21 9.76 1.12
CA LEU A 33 -8.60 10.08 0.81
C LEU A 33 -9.12 11.26 1.66
N PHE A 34 -8.76 11.31 2.95
CA PHE A 34 -9.24 12.35 3.87
C PHE A 34 -8.42 13.65 3.83
N ASN A 35 -7.11 13.56 3.60
CA ASN A 35 -6.20 14.71 3.69
C ASN A 35 -5.65 15.17 2.33
N GLY A 36 -5.83 14.39 1.27
CA GLY A 36 -5.21 14.60 -0.02
C GLY A 36 -3.81 13.99 -0.12
N GLN A 37 -3.39 13.68 -1.34
CA GLN A 37 -2.12 13.00 -1.64
C GLN A 37 -0.88 13.81 -1.23
N ASP A 38 -0.98 15.14 -1.25
CA ASP A 38 0.10 16.06 -0.88
C ASP A 38 0.22 16.32 0.63
N SER A 39 -0.60 15.65 1.45
CA SER A 39 -0.56 15.85 2.89
C SER A 39 0.66 15.18 3.53
N ASP A 40 1.50 16.00 4.17
CA ASP A 40 2.62 15.52 5.00
C ASP A 40 2.17 14.56 6.12
N LYS A 41 0.90 14.63 6.52
CA LYS A 41 0.33 13.74 7.55
C LYS A 41 0.32 12.28 7.11
N CYS A 42 0.24 12.01 5.81
CA CYS A 42 0.19 10.64 5.31
C CYS A 42 1.58 10.01 5.16
N LYS A 43 2.66 10.79 5.30
CA LYS A 43 4.03 10.27 5.26
C LYS A 43 4.30 9.23 6.33
N VAL A 44 3.68 9.36 7.51
CA VAL A 44 3.82 8.36 8.59
C VAL A 44 3.28 6.99 8.14
N PHE A 45 2.08 6.94 7.57
CA PHE A 45 1.48 5.70 7.08
C PHE A 45 2.23 5.11 5.88
N ILE A 46 2.79 5.96 5.01
CA ILE A 46 3.66 5.50 3.92
C ILE A 46 4.94 4.84 4.47
N GLN A 47 5.54 5.41 5.52
CA GLN A 47 6.72 4.82 6.15
C GLN A 47 6.41 3.50 6.84
N GLU A 48 5.28 3.39 7.54
CA GLU A 48 4.87 2.13 8.18
C GLU A 48 4.59 1.04 7.15
N TYR A 49 3.87 1.36 6.06
CA TYR A 49 3.65 0.45 4.94
C TYR A 49 4.98 -0.04 4.32
N ARG A 50 5.95 0.87 4.15
CA ARG A 50 7.31 0.54 3.69
C ARG A 50 8.04 -0.40 4.63
N LYS A 51 8.06 -0.11 5.94
CA LYS A 51 8.70 -0.97 6.94
C LYS A 51 8.09 -2.36 6.99
N CYS A 52 6.76 -2.45 6.89
CA CYS A 52 6.08 -3.75 6.83
C CYS A 52 6.53 -4.53 5.60
N MET A 53 6.54 -3.90 4.42
CA MET A 53 7.01 -4.54 3.19
C MET A 53 8.48 -4.95 3.22
N GLU A 54 9.36 -4.11 3.77
CA GLU A 54 10.79 -4.42 3.96
C GLU A 54 10.98 -5.60 4.92
N SER A 55 10.17 -5.68 5.97
CA SER A 55 10.18 -6.82 6.91
C SER A 55 9.82 -8.15 6.23
N HIS A 56 9.04 -8.08 5.15
CA HIS A 56 8.68 -9.23 4.31
C HIS A 56 9.64 -9.43 3.12
N GLY A 57 10.71 -8.63 3.01
CA GLY A 57 11.72 -8.76 1.96
C GLY A 57 11.36 -8.07 0.64
N PHE A 58 10.37 -7.18 0.63
CA PHE A 58 9.98 -6.39 -0.53
C PHE A 58 10.51 -4.95 -0.41
N LYS A 59 11.27 -4.47 -1.41
CA LYS A 59 11.73 -3.07 -1.51
C LYS A 59 10.80 -2.30 -2.45
N ILE A 60 10.19 -1.21 -1.96
CA ILE A 60 9.20 -0.35 -2.65
C ILE A 60 9.48 1.15 -2.57
#